data_AF-A0A3M1FR35-F1
#
_entry.id   AF-A0A3M1FR35-F1
#
_cell.length_a   1.000
_cell.length_b   1.000
_cell.length_c   1.000
_cell.angle_alpha   90.00
_cell.angle_beta   90.00
_cell.angle_gamma   90.00
#
_symmetry.space_group_name_H-M   'P 1'
#
loop_
_entity.id
_entity.type
_entity.pdbx_description
1 polymer ?
#
loop_
_entity_poly.entity_id
_entity_poly.type
_entity_poly.pdbx_seq_one_letter_code
_entity_poly.pdbx_strand_id
1 'polypeptide(L)'
;MRQNAEERTNGIDFNDQALFYIPFETDPNTAGVLYLGTDKVYRTGDRGQNWTAISQVLDQDGGSVSAIGVPPNDANTLFAGTDTGQIHKATRDQNGQWKWTNLTKSPLPNRHLSDMAIHPTNTQIVYLAFNGFSTNTPDTPGHIFKSTDGGQSWTRVDGAGATAFPDVPALTIFIDPDNTDHIYVGTDIGVFRSTDGGASWATFSQGLPPVPVTDLKYQQANKLLWASTYGRSIYRTSLAPAQPPTATPTATAGATSTPTATPTATNTPTVTPTPTETPVPPPTGPAPGLWTGDVSFQVASDQMTLYNFQVEVDFGRCAEALKFAGPATIDQNGNFSFTVNKRDSTWSVTGAITDQS
;
A
#
# COMPACT_ATOMS: atom_id res chain seq x y z
N MET A 1 -1.17 28.39 -0.48
CA MET A 1 -0.86 27.62 0.75
C MET A 1 0.62 27.22 0.78
N ARG A 2 1.55 28.19 0.90
CA ARG A 2 2.98 27.92 1.14
C ARG A 2 3.56 29.06 1.98
N GLN A 3 3.16 29.10 3.24
CA GLN A 3 3.87 29.79 4.32
C GLN A 3 3.89 28.76 5.45
N ASN A 4 5.07 28.53 6.05
CA ASN A 4 5.32 27.64 7.20
C ASN A 4 5.84 26.21 6.88
N ALA A 5 6.68 26.04 5.86
CA ALA A 5 7.67 24.95 5.95
C ALA A 5 8.85 25.47 6.78
N GLU A 6 8.79 25.31 8.09
CA GLU A 6 9.96 25.54 8.96
C GLU A 6 10.99 24.45 8.67
N GLU A 7 12.24 24.83 8.41
CA GLU A 7 13.33 23.89 8.25
C GLU A 7 13.59 23.15 9.57
N ARG A 8 13.48 21.82 9.54
CA ARG A 8 13.59 20.93 10.71
C ARG A 8 14.86 20.09 10.65
N THR A 9 15.98 20.79 10.58
CA THR A 9 17.31 20.22 10.31
C THR A 9 18.31 20.44 11.44
N ASN A 10 17.88 21.04 12.56
CA ASN A 10 18.78 21.31 13.69
C ASN A 10 19.42 20.03 14.21
N GLY A 11 20.75 19.99 14.24
CA GLY A 11 21.55 18.84 14.67
C GLY A 11 21.94 17.85 13.56
N ILE A 12 21.46 18.01 12.33
CA ILE A 12 21.91 17.22 11.16
C ILE A 12 23.18 17.88 10.58
N ASP A 13 24.23 17.08 10.33
CA ASP A 13 25.43 17.54 9.63
C ASP A 13 25.25 17.41 8.11
N PHE A 14 25.28 18.54 7.40
CA PHE A 14 25.12 18.59 5.93
C PHE A 14 26.38 18.18 5.16
N ASN A 15 27.49 17.90 5.85
CA ASN A 15 28.69 17.33 5.24
C ASN A 15 28.70 15.81 5.27
N ASP A 16 27.76 15.18 5.98
CA ASP A 16 27.63 13.72 5.97
C ASP A 16 27.31 13.25 4.54
N GLN A 17 27.91 12.12 4.15
CA GLN A 17 27.53 11.48 2.89
C GLN A 17 26.08 10.99 3.02
N ALA A 18 25.27 11.13 1.97
CA ALA A 18 23.90 10.63 1.99
C ALA A 18 23.43 10.28 0.57
N LEU A 19 22.42 9.42 0.49
CA LEU A 19 21.74 9.15 -0.76
C LEU A 19 20.93 10.36 -1.22
N PHE A 20 20.68 10.45 -2.54
CA PHE A 20 19.77 11.44 -3.09
C PHE A 20 18.36 11.33 -2.48
N TYR A 21 17.91 10.10 -2.28
CA TYR A 21 16.72 9.79 -1.49
C TYR A 21 17.15 9.30 -0.11
N ILE A 22 17.13 10.21 0.85
CA ILE A 22 17.48 9.93 2.24
C ILE A 22 16.38 9.06 2.88
N PRO A 23 16.70 7.86 3.39
CA PRO A 23 15.71 7.06 4.09
C PRO A 23 15.39 7.72 5.44
N PHE A 24 14.10 7.69 5.78
CA PHE A 24 13.64 8.03 7.12
C PHE A 24 12.50 7.11 7.50
N GLU A 25 12.37 6.82 8.79
CA GLU A 25 11.30 5.97 9.31
C GLU A 25 10.75 6.53 10.62
N THR A 26 9.45 6.37 10.81
CA THR A 26 8.78 6.72 12.07
C THR A 26 8.88 5.55 13.04
N ASP A 27 9.05 5.84 14.33
CA ASP A 27 8.96 4.80 15.36
C ASP A 27 7.49 4.39 15.57
N PRO A 28 7.10 3.13 15.27
CA PRO A 28 5.73 2.67 15.50
C PRO A 28 5.39 2.58 17.00
N ASN A 29 6.41 2.60 17.88
CA ASN A 29 6.24 2.45 19.32
C ASN A 29 6.08 3.79 20.05
N THR A 30 6.61 4.87 19.48
CA THR A 30 6.70 6.18 20.16
C THR A 30 6.34 7.32 19.21
N ALA A 31 5.15 7.89 19.39
CA ALA A 31 4.67 8.99 18.55
C ALA A 31 5.62 10.20 18.58
N GLY A 32 6.02 10.67 17.39
CA GLY A 32 6.90 11.81 17.21
C GLY A 32 8.40 11.51 17.26
N VAL A 33 8.78 10.24 17.42
CA VAL A 33 10.14 9.77 17.17
C VAL A 33 10.30 9.42 15.69
N LEU A 34 11.38 9.90 15.07
CA LEU A 34 11.77 9.55 13.71
C LEU A 34 13.27 9.23 13.66
N TYR A 35 13.63 8.43 12.67
CA TYR A 35 15.00 8.10 12.33
C TYR A 35 15.29 8.56 10.90
N LEU A 36 16.51 9.00 10.63
CA LEU A 36 16.95 9.50 9.32
C LEU A 36 18.36 8.97 9.01
N GLY A 37 18.61 8.57 7.77
CA GLY A 37 19.89 7.99 7.34
C GLY A 37 20.76 8.91 6.49
N THR A 38 22.00 9.10 6.90
CA THR A 38 23.13 9.63 6.09
C THR A 38 24.15 8.50 5.97
N ASP A 39 25.45 8.74 6.14
CA ASP A 39 26.45 7.73 6.51
C ASP A 39 26.29 7.28 7.99
N LYS A 40 25.48 8.02 8.75
CA LYS A 40 25.06 7.76 10.14
C LYS A 40 23.55 7.60 10.21
N VAL A 41 23.06 7.21 11.38
CA VAL A 41 21.64 7.24 11.71
C VAL A 41 21.39 8.34 12.73
N TYR A 42 20.50 9.26 12.39
CA TYR A 42 19.99 10.32 13.26
C TYR A 42 18.66 9.91 13.88
N ARG A 43 18.39 10.43 15.08
CA ARG A 43 17.11 10.29 15.77
C ARG A 43 16.61 11.65 16.22
N THR A 44 15.31 11.87 16.09
CA THR A 44 14.58 12.95 16.77
C THR A 44 13.59 12.35 17.77
N GLY A 45 13.35 13.06 18.88
CA GLY A 45 12.29 12.72 19.84
C GLY A 45 11.16 13.74 19.90
N ASP A 46 11.22 14.78 19.07
CA ASP A 46 10.40 15.98 19.16
C ASP A 46 9.82 16.40 17.80
N ARG A 47 9.49 15.40 16.96
CA ARG A 47 8.92 15.58 15.63
C ARG A 47 9.83 16.36 14.67
N GLY A 48 11.14 16.17 14.79
CA GLY A 48 12.15 16.74 13.91
C GLY A 48 12.65 18.13 14.32
N GLN A 49 12.28 18.63 15.49
CA GLN A 49 12.80 19.93 15.94
C GLN A 49 14.29 19.85 16.26
N ASN A 50 14.74 18.75 16.86
CA ASN A 50 16.15 18.47 17.13
C ASN A 50 16.50 17.03 16.73
N TRP A 51 17.63 16.89 16.05
CA TRP A 51 18.21 15.62 15.65
C TRP A 51 19.51 15.36 16.40
N THR A 52 19.79 14.09 16.66
CA THR A 52 21.05 13.65 17.25
C THR A 52 21.52 12.40 16.52
N ALA A 53 22.78 12.39 16.08
CA ALA A 53 23.39 11.17 15.56
C ALA A 53 23.43 10.12 16.68
N ILE A 54 22.83 8.97 16.43
CA ILE A 54 22.80 7.84 17.35
C ILE A 54 23.74 6.71 16.92
N SER A 55 24.45 6.87 15.81
CA SER A 55 25.48 5.95 15.32
C SER A 55 26.77 6.68 14.97
N GLN A 56 27.86 5.93 14.94
CA GLN A 56 29.04 6.26 14.13
C GLN A 56 28.73 6.14 12.63
N VAL A 57 29.68 6.52 11.76
CA VAL A 57 29.63 6.18 10.32
C VAL A 57 29.51 4.66 10.20
N LEU A 58 28.40 4.18 9.67
CA LEU A 58 28.07 2.76 9.68
C LEU A 58 28.93 1.96 8.70
N ASP A 59 29.24 2.54 7.54
CA ASP A 59 30.09 1.91 6.54
C ASP A 59 31.38 2.69 6.32
N GLN A 60 32.49 2.06 6.70
CA GLN A 60 33.83 2.63 6.58
C GLN A 60 34.37 2.55 5.14
N ASP A 61 33.71 1.81 4.25
CA ASP A 61 34.05 1.71 2.83
C ASP A 61 33.39 2.82 1.99
N GLY A 62 32.68 3.75 2.63
CA GLY A 62 32.05 4.91 1.97
C GLY A 62 30.61 4.68 1.54
N GLY A 63 29.90 3.71 2.12
CA GLY A 63 28.46 3.52 1.93
C GLY A 63 27.61 4.49 2.76
N SER A 64 26.41 4.78 2.27
CA SER A 64 25.37 5.55 2.96
C SER A 64 24.23 4.63 3.39
N VAL A 65 23.55 4.98 4.48
CA VAL A 65 22.33 4.31 4.93
C VAL A 65 21.27 4.42 3.84
N SER A 66 20.77 3.25 3.41
CA SER A 66 19.78 3.08 2.35
C SER A 66 18.43 2.61 2.87
N ALA A 67 18.41 1.90 4.00
CA ALA A 67 17.19 1.39 4.61
C ALA A 67 17.28 1.47 6.14
N ILE A 68 16.16 1.75 6.79
CA ILE A 68 16.03 1.74 8.25
C ILE A 68 14.85 0.84 8.59
N GLY A 69 15.03 -0.09 9.52
CA GLY A 69 13.98 -0.98 9.99
C GLY A 69 13.74 -0.79 11.49
N VAL A 70 12.53 -0.35 11.86
CA VAL A 70 12.10 -0.22 13.26
C VAL A 70 11.12 -1.35 13.59
N PRO A 71 11.44 -2.27 14.51
CA PRO A 71 10.51 -3.31 14.88
C PRO A 71 9.26 -2.75 15.58
N PRO A 72 8.04 -3.16 15.18
CA PRO A 72 6.86 -2.89 15.96
C PRO A 72 6.92 -3.75 17.25
N ASN A 73 6.68 -3.12 18.39
CA ASN A 73 6.79 -3.68 19.75
C ASN A 73 8.20 -3.76 20.35
N ASP A 74 9.22 -3.17 19.73
CA ASP A 74 10.56 -3.02 20.35
C ASP A 74 11.19 -1.67 20.01
N ALA A 75 10.97 -0.69 20.89
CA ALA A 75 11.51 0.67 20.75
C ALA A 75 13.02 0.77 21.05
N ASN A 76 13.66 -0.31 21.52
CA ASN A 76 15.06 -0.33 21.89
C ASN A 76 15.93 -1.06 20.86
N THR A 77 15.34 -1.54 19.77
CA THR A 77 16.07 -2.15 18.64
C THR A 77 15.86 -1.34 17.38
N LEU A 78 16.90 -1.22 16.57
CA LEU A 78 16.86 -0.60 15.26
C LEU A 78 17.73 -1.41 14.30
N PHE A 79 17.39 -1.42 13.02
CA PHE A 79 18.25 -1.95 11.97
C PHE A 79 18.53 -0.85 10.94
N ALA A 80 19.73 -0.85 10.37
CA ALA A 80 20.10 0.04 9.28
C ALA A 80 20.92 -0.70 8.23
N GLY A 81 20.52 -0.53 6.98
CA GLY A 81 21.17 -1.07 5.80
C GLY A 81 21.92 -0.01 5.03
N THR A 82 22.91 -0.39 4.24
CA THR A 82 23.68 0.54 3.38
C THR A 82 23.56 0.22 1.90
N ASP A 83 23.83 1.22 1.06
CA ASP A 83 23.85 1.11 -0.40
C ASP A 83 24.99 0.22 -0.96
N THR A 84 25.93 -0.16 -0.10
CA THR A 84 27.00 -1.14 -0.35
C THR A 84 26.63 -2.56 0.12
N GLY A 85 25.49 -2.72 0.80
CA GLY A 85 24.96 -4.02 1.22
C GLY A 85 25.27 -4.42 2.67
N GLN A 86 25.80 -3.51 3.48
CA GLN A 86 25.97 -3.79 4.90
C GLN A 86 24.65 -3.70 5.66
N ILE A 87 24.49 -4.54 6.68
CA ILE A 87 23.36 -4.51 7.62
C ILE A 87 23.90 -4.38 9.04
N HIS A 88 23.35 -3.44 9.80
CA HIS A 88 23.71 -3.16 11.17
C HIS A 88 22.48 -3.25 12.07
N LYS A 89 22.67 -3.73 13.31
CA LYS A 89 21.65 -3.70 14.36
C LYS A 89 22.11 -2.80 15.50
N ALA A 90 21.20 -1.93 15.95
CA ALA A 90 21.38 -1.13 17.15
C ALA A 90 20.55 -1.70 18.29
N THR A 91 21.08 -1.63 19.50
CA THR A 91 20.34 -1.86 20.75
C THR A 91 20.53 -0.67 21.68
N ARG A 92 19.44 -0.22 22.31
CA ARG A 92 19.44 0.89 23.25
C ARG A 92 19.46 0.38 24.68
N ASP A 93 20.41 0.86 25.47
CA ASP A 93 20.50 0.52 26.89
C ASP A 93 19.52 1.34 27.76
N GLN A 94 19.48 1.04 29.06
CA GLN A 94 18.61 1.73 30.02
C GLN A 94 18.97 3.21 30.22
N ASN A 95 20.21 3.62 29.88
CA ASN A 95 20.67 5.01 29.91
C ASN A 95 20.38 5.73 28.60
N GLY A 96 19.73 5.04 27.65
CA GLY A 96 19.37 5.58 26.35
C GLY A 96 20.50 5.60 25.34
N GLN A 97 21.65 4.96 25.61
CA GLN A 97 22.79 4.86 24.70
C GLN A 97 22.58 3.77 23.68
N TRP A 98 22.93 4.06 22.43
CA TRP A 98 22.80 3.12 21.32
C TRP A 98 24.13 2.40 21.06
N LYS A 99 24.08 1.07 20.98
CA LYS A 99 25.20 0.24 20.55
C LYS A 99 24.88 -0.40 19.20
N TRP A 100 25.70 -0.10 18.20
CA TRP A 100 25.61 -0.64 16.85
C TRP A 100 26.53 -1.84 16.65
N THR A 101 26.05 -2.85 15.93
CA THR A 101 26.80 -4.06 15.58
C THR A 101 26.58 -4.37 14.11
N ASN A 102 27.69 -4.53 13.36
CA ASN A 102 27.65 -4.98 11.98
C ASN A 102 27.27 -6.47 11.92
N LEU A 103 26.23 -6.79 11.16
CA LEU A 103 25.66 -8.12 10.98
C LEU A 103 25.88 -8.67 9.55
N THR A 104 26.70 -7.97 8.75
CA THR A 104 27.01 -8.34 7.38
C THR A 104 27.91 -9.57 7.35
N LYS A 105 27.39 -10.68 6.82
CA LYS A 105 28.08 -11.96 6.72
C LYS A 105 27.64 -12.67 5.44
N SER A 106 28.49 -13.56 4.93
CA SER A 106 28.09 -14.48 3.87
C SER A 106 26.79 -15.22 4.27
N PRO A 107 25.82 -15.39 3.37
CA PRO A 107 25.90 -15.19 1.92
C PRO A 107 25.41 -13.82 1.40
N LEU A 108 25.33 -12.78 2.24
CA LEU A 108 24.85 -11.47 1.78
C LEU A 108 25.74 -10.88 0.67
N PRO A 109 25.14 -10.33 -0.42
CA PRO A 109 25.88 -9.66 -1.46
C PRO A 109 26.31 -8.25 -1.04
N ASN A 110 27.45 -7.80 -1.56
CA ASN A 110 27.88 -6.41 -1.51
C ASN A 110 27.15 -5.57 -2.59
N ARG A 111 25.83 -5.46 -2.44
CA ARG A 111 24.92 -4.72 -3.33
C ARG A 111 23.98 -3.84 -2.52
N HIS A 112 23.40 -2.84 -3.17
CA HIS A 112 22.46 -1.92 -2.54
C HIS A 112 21.33 -2.65 -1.83
N LEU A 113 21.29 -2.51 -0.49
CA LEU A 113 20.20 -3.02 0.32
C LEU A 113 19.03 -2.02 0.26
N SER A 114 18.03 -2.31 -0.56
CA SER A 114 16.93 -1.38 -0.83
C SER A 114 16.00 -1.21 0.35
N ASP A 115 15.71 -2.31 1.05
CA ASP A 115 14.66 -2.34 2.07
C ASP A 115 14.83 -3.56 2.98
N MET A 116 14.16 -3.52 4.13
CA MET A 116 14.08 -4.62 5.07
C MET A 116 12.70 -4.71 5.73
N ALA A 117 12.22 -5.92 5.94
CA ALA A 117 11.00 -6.17 6.69
C ALA A 117 11.31 -6.95 7.97
N ILE A 118 10.85 -6.44 9.10
CA ILE A 118 11.02 -7.07 10.40
C ILE A 118 9.70 -7.69 10.80
N HIS A 119 9.73 -8.95 11.24
CA HIS A 119 8.53 -9.67 11.62
C HIS A 119 7.82 -8.97 12.80
N PRO A 120 6.48 -8.79 12.73
CA PRO A 120 5.74 -7.87 13.58
C PRO A 120 5.72 -8.23 15.08
N THR A 121 5.96 -9.50 15.40
CA THR A 121 5.93 -10.03 16.77
C THR A 121 7.21 -10.74 17.18
N ASN A 122 8.20 -10.86 16.28
CA ASN A 122 9.44 -11.59 16.54
C ASN A 122 10.62 -10.90 15.85
N THR A 123 11.30 -10.01 16.56
CA THR A 123 12.42 -9.22 16.04
C THR A 123 13.66 -10.04 15.66
N GLN A 124 13.64 -11.36 15.91
CA GLN A 124 14.65 -12.29 15.42
C GLN A 124 14.46 -12.63 13.94
N ILE A 125 13.25 -12.45 13.39
CA ILE A 125 12.96 -12.71 11.99
C ILE A 125 13.03 -11.41 11.19
N VAL A 126 13.99 -11.34 10.27
CA VAL A 126 14.25 -10.17 9.43
C VAL A 126 14.43 -10.63 7.99
N TYR A 127 13.81 -9.94 7.04
CA TYR A 127 14.05 -10.12 5.62
C TYR A 127 14.72 -8.88 5.05
N LEU A 128 15.63 -9.10 4.11
CA LEU A 128 16.38 -8.08 3.39
C LEU A 128 16.07 -8.19 1.90
N ALA A 129 15.92 -7.06 1.23
CA ALA A 129 15.78 -6.95 -0.21
C ALA A 129 16.97 -6.21 -0.82
N PHE A 130 17.63 -6.84 -1.80
CA PHE A 130 18.78 -6.27 -2.49
C PHE A 130 18.43 -5.84 -3.92
N ASN A 131 18.76 -4.60 -4.28
CA ASN A 131 18.71 -4.09 -5.64
C ASN A 131 19.82 -4.71 -6.50
N GLY A 132 19.64 -4.74 -7.82
CA GLY A 132 20.65 -5.18 -8.79
C GLY A 132 20.46 -6.63 -9.23
N PHE A 133 21.42 -7.14 -9.99
CA PHE A 133 21.39 -8.48 -10.59
C PHE A 133 22.45 -9.38 -9.97
N SER A 134 22.18 -10.69 -9.92
CA SER A 134 23.12 -11.68 -9.39
C SER A 134 24.46 -11.70 -10.13
N THR A 135 24.47 -11.29 -11.41
CA THR A 135 25.69 -11.17 -12.22
C THR A 135 26.66 -10.12 -11.71
N ASN A 136 26.20 -9.15 -10.91
CA ASN A 136 27.06 -8.12 -10.30
C ASN A 136 27.77 -8.67 -9.06
N THR A 137 27.24 -9.73 -8.45
CA THR A 137 27.80 -10.41 -7.26
C THR A 137 27.79 -11.93 -7.47
N PRO A 138 28.53 -12.44 -8.47
CA PRO A 138 28.42 -13.85 -8.89
C PRO A 138 28.76 -14.85 -7.78
N ASP A 139 29.64 -14.47 -6.84
CA ASP A 139 30.02 -15.31 -5.70
C ASP A 139 29.00 -15.29 -4.54
N THR A 140 28.11 -14.30 -4.53
CA THR A 140 27.02 -14.11 -3.55
C THR A 140 25.73 -13.73 -4.28
N PRO A 141 25.14 -14.63 -5.09
CA PRO A 141 23.95 -14.31 -5.87
C PRO A 141 22.70 -14.25 -4.99
N GLY A 142 21.67 -13.57 -5.48
CA GLY A 142 20.33 -13.54 -4.89
C GLY A 142 19.81 -12.15 -4.54
N HIS A 143 18.56 -12.10 -4.07
CA HIS A 143 17.81 -10.85 -3.88
C HIS A 143 17.16 -10.76 -2.51
N ILE A 144 16.55 -11.84 -2.03
CA ILE A 144 15.85 -11.87 -0.75
C ILE A 144 16.61 -12.76 0.22
N PHE A 145 16.95 -12.20 1.37
CA PHE A 145 17.66 -12.91 2.43
C PHE A 145 16.87 -12.83 3.73
N LYS A 146 16.85 -13.93 4.48
CA LYS A 146 16.13 -14.06 5.74
C LYS A 146 17.10 -14.40 6.86
N SER A 147 16.91 -13.79 8.01
CA SER A 147 17.44 -14.24 9.28
C SER A 147 16.29 -14.70 10.18
N THR A 148 16.54 -15.68 11.03
CA THR A 148 15.64 -16.12 12.12
C THR A 148 16.30 -16.02 13.49
N ASP A 149 17.49 -15.42 13.56
CA ASP A 149 18.32 -15.28 14.76
C ASP A 149 18.75 -13.82 15.01
N GLY A 150 17.99 -12.87 14.48
CA GLY A 150 18.20 -11.43 14.69
C GLY A 150 19.39 -10.88 13.91
N GLY A 151 19.69 -11.49 12.77
CA GLY A 151 20.77 -11.17 11.83
C GLY A 151 22.12 -11.77 12.20
N GLN A 152 22.18 -12.76 13.09
CA GLN A 152 23.44 -13.47 13.37
C GLN A 152 23.86 -14.36 12.21
N SER A 153 22.90 -14.92 11.48
CA SER A 153 23.08 -15.63 10.22
C SER A 153 21.99 -15.26 9.21
N TRP A 154 22.29 -15.45 7.93
CA TRP A 154 21.43 -15.10 6.80
C TRP A 154 21.30 -16.29 5.85
N THR A 155 20.09 -16.49 5.33
CA THR A 155 19.78 -17.52 4.34
C THR A 155 19.11 -16.86 3.14
N ARG A 156 19.58 -17.18 1.93
CA ARG A 156 18.91 -16.77 0.70
C ARG A 156 17.55 -17.47 0.58
N VAL A 157 16.50 -16.71 0.35
CA VAL A 157 15.10 -17.19 0.25
C VAL A 157 14.47 -16.76 -1.08
N ASP A 158 15.23 -16.87 -2.17
CA ASP A 158 14.71 -16.69 -3.53
C ASP A 158 13.95 -17.94 -4.02
N GLY A 159 13.86 -19.01 -3.24
CA GLY A 159 13.35 -20.30 -3.71
C GLY A 159 14.22 -20.93 -4.82
N ALA A 160 13.66 -21.89 -5.55
CA ALA A 160 14.34 -22.63 -6.61
C ALA A 160 13.39 -23.07 -7.73
N GLY A 161 13.97 -23.40 -8.89
CA GLY A 161 13.24 -23.94 -10.04
C GLY A 161 12.21 -22.96 -10.63
N ALA A 162 11.08 -23.49 -11.09
CA ALA A 162 10.03 -22.71 -11.77
C ALA A 162 9.29 -21.72 -10.85
N THR A 163 9.45 -21.87 -9.53
CA THR A 163 8.85 -21.03 -8.49
C THR A 163 9.88 -20.14 -7.79
N ALA A 164 11.07 -20.00 -8.37
CA ALA A 164 12.09 -19.10 -7.86
C ALA A 164 11.68 -17.63 -8.08
N PHE A 165 12.08 -16.78 -7.15
CA PHE A 165 12.16 -15.35 -7.35
C PHE A 165 13.10 -15.08 -8.54
N PRO A 166 12.66 -14.30 -9.54
CA PRO A 166 13.46 -14.06 -10.74
C PRO A 166 14.68 -13.19 -10.46
N ASP A 167 15.68 -13.25 -11.34
CA ASP A 167 16.89 -12.40 -11.22
C ASP A 167 16.57 -10.96 -11.64
N VAL A 168 15.96 -10.20 -10.72
CA VAL A 168 15.50 -8.82 -10.93
C VAL A 168 15.71 -8.02 -9.65
N PRO A 169 15.99 -6.71 -9.74
CA PRO A 169 16.09 -5.84 -8.57
C PRO A 169 14.87 -5.92 -7.64
N ALA A 170 15.14 -6.24 -6.36
CA ALA A 170 14.17 -6.09 -5.29
C ALA A 170 14.27 -4.68 -4.69
N LEU A 171 13.19 -3.91 -4.78
CA LEU A 171 13.15 -2.49 -4.43
C LEU A 171 12.53 -2.24 -3.05
N THR A 172 11.59 -3.08 -2.63
CA THR A 172 10.91 -3.00 -1.34
C THR A 172 10.42 -4.37 -0.91
N ILE A 173 10.28 -4.60 0.40
CA ILE A 173 9.77 -5.84 0.97
C ILE A 173 8.81 -5.58 2.12
N PHE A 174 7.72 -6.35 2.15
CA PHE A 174 6.68 -6.24 3.16
C PHE A 174 6.27 -7.63 3.66
N ILE A 175 6.09 -7.76 4.98
CA ILE A 175 5.53 -8.96 5.63
C ILE A 175 4.10 -8.63 6.06
N ASP A 176 3.14 -9.46 5.66
CA ASP A 176 1.77 -9.33 6.11
C ASP A 176 1.67 -9.62 7.62
N PRO A 177 1.23 -8.65 8.45
CA PRO A 177 1.17 -8.87 9.89
C PRO A 177 0.04 -9.79 10.33
N ASP A 178 -0.97 -10.02 9.48
CA ASP A 178 -2.06 -10.94 9.76
C ASP A 178 -1.71 -12.39 9.33
N ASN A 179 -0.74 -12.56 8.42
CA ASN A 179 -0.17 -13.85 8.05
C ASN A 179 1.31 -13.71 7.67
N THR A 180 2.21 -13.97 8.60
CA THR A 180 3.64 -13.71 8.45
C THR A 180 4.40 -14.64 7.49
N ASP A 181 3.73 -15.67 6.97
CA ASP A 181 4.24 -16.46 5.84
C ASP A 181 4.01 -15.76 4.50
N HIS A 182 3.14 -14.75 4.45
CA HIS A 182 2.89 -13.94 3.27
C HIS A 182 3.85 -12.76 3.20
N ILE A 183 4.68 -12.78 2.17
CA ILE A 183 5.71 -11.76 1.92
C ILE A 183 5.48 -11.20 0.52
N TYR A 184 5.55 -9.88 0.40
CA TYR A 184 5.39 -9.16 -0.84
C TYR A 184 6.67 -8.40 -1.14
N VAL A 185 7.16 -8.49 -2.38
CA VAL A 185 8.37 -7.81 -2.83
C VAL A 185 8.02 -6.99 -4.05
N GLY A 186 8.25 -5.68 -3.96
CA GLY A 186 8.17 -4.77 -5.11
C GLY A 186 9.47 -4.83 -5.92
N THR A 187 9.34 -4.88 -7.24
CA THR A 187 10.44 -5.04 -8.18
C THR A 187 10.27 -4.12 -9.38
N ASP A 188 11.25 -4.09 -10.28
CA ASP A 188 11.17 -3.37 -11.57
C ASP A 188 10.05 -3.86 -12.50
N ILE A 189 9.51 -5.06 -12.26
CA ILE A 189 8.50 -5.69 -13.13
C ILE A 189 7.18 -6.00 -12.40
N GLY A 190 6.94 -5.37 -11.26
CA GLY A 190 5.72 -5.52 -10.46
C GLY A 190 5.97 -6.13 -9.08
N VAL A 191 4.93 -6.74 -8.49
CA VAL A 191 5.01 -7.37 -7.17
C VAL A 191 5.10 -8.88 -7.31
N PHE A 192 5.99 -9.49 -6.53
CA PHE A 192 6.00 -10.94 -6.28
C PHE A 192 5.54 -11.21 -4.86
N ARG A 193 4.86 -12.33 -4.67
CA ARG A 193 4.38 -12.80 -3.37
C ARG A 193 4.88 -14.21 -3.09
N SER A 194 5.38 -14.42 -1.89
CA SER A 194 5.53 -15.73 -1.27
C SER A 194 4.40 -15.97 -0.27
N THR A 195 3.94 -17.20 -0.15
CA THR A 195 2.94 -17.62 0.86
C THR A 195 3.49 -18.67 1.84
N ASP A 196 4.81 -18.89 1.81
CA ASP A 196 5.52 -19.92 2.56
C ASP A 196 6.85 -19.38 3.15
N GLY A 197 6.88 -18.09 3.45
CA GLY A 197 8.03 -17.46 4.12
C GLY A 197 9.30 -17.37 3.25
N GLY A 198 9.14 -17.35 1.92
CA GLY A 198 10.20 -17.19 0.92
C GLY A 198 10.71 -18.51 0.33
N ALA A 199 10.04 -19.65 0.55
CA ALA A 199 10.44 -20.91 -0.09
C ALA A 199 10.03 -20.97 -1.57
N SER A 200 8.92 -20.32 -1.94
CA SER A 200 8.45 -20.16 -3.31
C SER A 200 7.83 -18.78 -3.56
N TRP A 201 7.86 -18.34 -4.82
CA TRP A 201 7.39 -17.03 -5.25
C TRP A 201 6.48 -17.13 -6.46
N ALA A 202 5.46 -16.27 -6.50
CA ALA A 202 4.56 -16.10 -7.63
C ALA A 202 4.34 -14.61 -7.92
N THR A 203 4.00 -14.29 -9.16
CA THR A 203 3.58 -12.93 -9.52
C THR A 203 2.29 -12.56 -8.79
N PHE A 204 2.18 -11.30 -8.37
CA PHE A 204 1.01 -10.75 -7.70
C PHE A 204 0.46 -9.56 -8.50
N SER A 205 -0.48 -9.86 -9.39
CA SER A 205 -1.05 -8.92 -10.36
C SER A 205 -2.56 -8.75 -10.17
N GLN A 206 -2.98 -8.25 -9.01
CA GLN A 206 -4.39 -7.91 -8.73
C GLN A 206 -4.79 -6.59 -9.42
N GLY A 207 -4.73 -6.56 -10.75
CA GLY A 207 -4.93 -5.34 -11.56
C GLY A 207 -3.72 -4.39 -11.61
N LEU A 208 -2.62 -4.75 -10.95
CA LEU A 208 -1.35 -4.01 -11.00
C LEU A 208 -0.64 -4.26 -12.35
N PRO A 209 -0.25 -3.21 -13.09
CA PRO A 209 0.55 -3.36 -14.31
C PRO A 209 1.99 -3.80 -14.01
N PRO A 210 2.72 -4.41 -14.98
CA PRO A 210 4.11 -4.81 -14.81
C PRO A 210 5.04 -3.59 -14.92
N VAL A 211 5.08 -2.78 -13.87
CA VAL A 211 5.90 -1.57 -13.76
C VAL A 211 6.72 -1.59 -12.46
N PRO A 212 7.78 -0.79 -12.36
CA PRO A 212 8.55 -0.70 -11.12
C PRO A 212 7.67 -0.32 -9.93
N VAL A 213 7.78 -1.10 -8.86
CA VAL A 213 7.11 -0.85 -7.57
C VAL A 213 8.17 -0.49 -6.55
N THR A 214 8.19 0.78 -6.14
CA THR A 214 9.29 1.36 -5.36
C THR A 214 9.07 1.31 -3.85
N ASP A 215 7.82 1.18 -3.40
CA ASP A 215 7.48 1.10 -1.97
C ASP A 215 6.14 0.39 -1.79
N LEU A 216 6.04 -0.38 -0.69
CA LEU A 216 4.86 -1.10 -0.25
C LEU A 216 4.54 -0.71 1.19
N LYS A 217 3.40 -0.05 1.43
CA LYS A 217 2.98 0.36 2.77
C LYS A 217 1.60 -0.20 3.13
N TYR A 218 1.51 -0.79 4.32
CA TYR A 218 0.28 -1.42 4.81
C TYR A 218 -0.47 -0.53 5.79
N GLN A 219 -1.77 -0.41 5.58
CA GLN A 219 -2.69 0.27 6.47
C GLN A 219 -3.47 -0.76 7.28
N GLN A 220 -3.02 -1.03 8.52
CA GLN A 220 -3.62 -2.02 9.43
C GLN A 220 -5.13 -1.84 9.62
N ALA A 221 -5.60 -0.60 9.78
CA ALA A 221 -7.00 -0.31 10.11
C ALA A 221 -8.00 -0.89 9.11
N ASN A 222 -7.66 -0.86 7.82
CA ASN A 222 -8.54 -1.29 6.72
C ASN A 222 -7.98 -2.50 5.96
N LYS A 223 -6.85 -3.04 6.42
CA LYS A 223 -6.12 -4.14 5.77
C LYS A 223 -5.79 -3.87 4.30
N LEU A 224 -5.35 -2.65 4.00
CA LEU A 224 -5.01 -2.24 2.63
C LEU A 224 -3.49 -2.20 2.46
N LEU A 225 -2.99 -2.93 1.47
CA LEU A 225 -1.62 -2.81 1.00
C LEU A 225 -1.57 -1.82 -0.17
N TRP A 226 -0.78 -0.77 -0.02
CA TRP A 226 -0.57 0.27 -1.03
C TRP A 226 0.77 0.06 -1.72
N ALA A 227 0.79 0.24 -3.04
CA ALA A 227 1.98 0.12 -3.88
C ALA A 227 2.22 1.41 -4.65
N SER A 228 3.38 2.03 -4.45
CA SER A 228 3.82 3.16 -5.28
C SER A 228 4.44 2.64 -6.56
N THR A 229 4.03 3.18 -7.71
CA THR A 229 4.50 2.72 -9.02
C THR A 229 5.20 3.81 -9.81
N TYR A 230 6.20 3.43 -10.60
CA TYR A 230 6.86 4.36 -11.49
C TYR A 230 5.94 4.73 -12.67
N GLY A 231 5.52 6.00 -12.73
CA GLY A 231 4.74 6.55 -13.85
C GLY A 231 3.28 6.12 -13.93
N ARG A 232 2.74 5.39 -12.93
CA ARG A 232 1.35 4.90 -12.93
C ARG A 232 0.56 5.21 -11.65
N SER A 233 1.02 6.15 -10.83
CA SER A 233 0.39 6.56 -9.56
C SER A 233 0.51 5.49 -8.46
N ILE A 234 -0.46 5.43 -7.53
CA ILE A 234 -0.48 4.51 -6.39
C ILE A 234 -1.64 3.54 -6.56
N TYR A 235 -1.38 2.25 -6.38
CA TYR A 235 -2.38 1.18 -6.38
C TYR A 235 -2.61 0.68 -4.96
N ARG A 236 -3.75 0.04 -4.71
CA ARG A 236 -4.03 -0.64 -3.45
C ARG A 236 -4.78 -1.93 -3.66
N THR A 237 -4.62 -2.85 -2.73
CA THR A 237 -5.43 -4.08 -2.66
C THR A 237 -5.77 -4.40 -1.21
N SER A 238 -6.84 -5.15 -0.99
CA SER A 238 -7.18 -5.66 0.33
C SER A 238 -6.42 -6.96 0.60
N LEU A 239 -5.83 -7.05 1.79
CA LEU A 239 -5.27 -8.29 2.35
C LEU A 239 -6.21 -8.91 3.39
N ALA A 240 -7.43 -8.41 3.53
CA ALA A 240 -8.40 -9.02 4.41
C ALA A 240 -8.67 -10.49 3.99
N PRO A 241 -8.82 -11.43 4.94
CA PRO A 241 -9.26 -12.77 4.62
C PRO A 241 -10.56 -12.73 3.80
N ALA A 242 -10.66 -13.57 2.77
CA ALA A 242 -11.89 -13.68 1.99
C ALA A 242 -13.06 -13.94 2.94
N GLN A 243 -14.08 -13.08 2.92
CA GLN A 243 -15.27 -13.34 3.70
C GLN A 243 -15.92 -14.62 3.18
N PRO A 244 -16.33 -15.56 4.06
CA PRO A 244 -17.14 -16.69 3.61
C PRO A 244 -18.38 -16.13 2.89
N PRO A 245 -18.86 -16.80 1.82
CA PRO A 245 -20.05 -16.37 1.13
C PRO A 245 -21.15 -16.19 2.18
N THR A 246 -21.69 -14.98 2.26
CA THR A 246 -22.84 -14.71 3.13
C THR A 246 -23.94 -15.64 2.66
N ALA A 247 -24.45 -16.49 3.55
CA ALA A 247 -25.53 -17.41 3.22
C ALA A 247 -26.66 -16.60 2.59
N THR A 248 -27.02 -16.92 1.34
CA THR A 248 -28.19 -16.31 0.70
C THR A 248 -29.37 -16.50 1.65
N PRO A 249 -30.05 -15.41 2.08
CA PRO A 249 -31.22 -15.56 2.94
C PRO A 249 -32.20 -16.48 2.23
N THR A 250 -32.43 -17.65 2.82
CA THR A 250 -33.44 -18.57 2.31
C THR A 250 -34.79 -17.90 2.57
N ALA A 251 -35.50 -17.55 1.51
CA ALA A 251 -36.85 -17.03 1.62
C ALA A 251 -37.67 -18.01 2.49
N THR A 252 -38.01 -17.58 3.70
CA THR A 252 -38.97 -18.32 4.52
C THR A 252 -40.30 -18.20 3.80
N ALA A 253 -40.91 -19.33 3.43
CA ALA A 253 -42.22 -19.35 2.78
C ALA A 253 -43.26 -18.70 3.70
N GLY A 254 -43.47 -17.40 3.54
CA GLY A 254 -44.52 -16.64 4.20
C GLY A 254 -45.85 -16.88 3.50
N ALA A 255 -46.79 -17.44 4.27
CA ALA A 255 -48.24 -17.56 4.06
C ALA A 255 -48.79 -17.43 2.62
N THR A 256 -49.38 -18.53 2.15
CA THR A 256 -50.30 -18.60 1.00
C THR A 256 -51.34 -17.48 1.04
N SER A 257 -51.20 -16.50 0.15
CA SER A 257 -52.32 -15.62 -0.19
C SER A 257 -53.30 -16.40 -1.08
N THR A 258 -54.53 -16.52 -0.59
CA THR A 258 -55.65 -17.08 -1.36
C THR A 258 -55.96 -16.13 -2.52
N PRO A 259 -56.06 -16.60 -3.79
CA PRO A 259 -56.31 -15.70 -4.91
C PRO A 259 -57.76 -15.22 -4.86
N THR A 260 -57.97 -13.91 -4.70
CA THR A 260 -59.28 -13.28 -4.85
C THR A 260 -59.37 -12.62 -6.22
N ALA A 261 -60.32 -13.13 -7.01
CA ALA A 261 -60.96 -12.58 -8.21
C ALA A 261 -60.11 -11.82 -9.25
N THR A 262 -60.05 -12.43 -10.45
CA THR A 262 -59.69 -11.84 -11.74
C THR A 262 -60.47 -10.56 -12.07
N PRO A 263 -59.80 -9.44 -12.41
CA PRO A 263 -60.38 -8.44 -13.29
C PRO A 263 -59.98 -8.74 -14.76
N THR A 264 -60.99 -8.73 -15.63
CA THR A 264 -60.88 -8.95 -17.07
C THR A 264 -60.46 -7.67 -17.80
N ALA A 265 -59.45 -7.79 -18.68
CA ALA A 265 -59.01 -6.94 -19.82
C ALA A 265 -58.98 -5.39 -19.63
N THR A 266 -58.00 -4.66 -20.16
CA THR A 266 -58.04 -4.15 -21.55
C THR A 266 -56.72 -3.43 -21.89
N ASN A 267 -56.35 -3.49 -23.18
CA ASN A 267 -55.27 -2.80 -23.91
C ASN A 267 -53.88 -3.45 -23.91
N THR A 268 -53.65 -4.21 -24.98
CA THR A 268 -52.33 -4.53 -25.55
C THR A 268 -51.59 -3.24 -25.92
N PRO A 269 -50.41 -2.94 -25.38
CA PRO A 269 -49.49 -2.02 -26.02
C PRO A 269 -48.82 -2.72 -27.20
N THR A 270 -49.01 -2.13 -28.38
CA THR A 270 -48.37 -2.46 -29.64
C THR A 270 -46.84 -2.45 -29.49
N VAL A 271 -46.17 -3.50 -29.97
CA VAL A 271 -44.71 -3.52 -30.09
C VAL A 271 -44.32 -2.58 -31.23
N THR A 272 -43.74 -1.43 -30.90
CA THR A 272 -43.00 -0.61 -31.87
C THR A 272 -41.65 -1.27 -32.10
N PRO A 273 -41.28 -1.65 -33.35
CA PRO A 273 -39.95 -2.18 -33.61
C PRO A 273 -38.90 -1.10 -33.33
N THR A 274 -37.92 -1.43 -32.51
CA THR A 274 -36.70 -0.65 -32.30
C THR A 274 -35.98 -0.44 -33.64
N PRO A 275 -35.56 0.79 -34.00
CA PRO A 275 -34.78 1.00 -35.21
C PRO A 275 -33.43 0.29 -35.10
N THR A 276 -33.08 -0.47 -36.14
CA THR A 276 -31.76 -1.08 -36.31
C THR A 276 -30.72 0.03 -36.47
N GLU A 277 -29.84 0.19 -35.49
CA GLU A 277 -28.67 1.06 -35.65
C GLU A 277 -27.61 0.37 -36.53
N THR A 278 -27.22 1.06 -37.59
CA THR A 278 -26.09 0.71 -38.46
C THR A 278 -24.78 0.89 -37.69
N PRO A 279 -23.79 -0.02 -37.78
CA PRO A 279 -22.55 0.11 -37.03
C PRO A 279 -21.77 1.35 -37.48
N VAL A 280 -21.57 2.30 -36.58
CA VAL A 280 -20.64 3.43 -36.78
C VAL A 280 -19.23 2.96 -36.41
N PRO A 281 -18.21 3.22 -37.25
CA PRO A 281 -16.83 2.82 -36.94
C PRO A 281 -16.31 3.52 -35.67
N PRO A 282 -15.38 2.89 -34.93
CA PRO A 282 -14.92 3.40 -33.65
C PRO A 282 -14.16 4.73 -33.83
N PRO A 283 -14.39 5.73 -32.95
CA PRO A 283 -13.66 6.99 -33.03
C PRO A 283 -12.18 6.78 -32.67
N THR A 284 -11.29 7.25 -33.52
CA THR A 284 -9.85 7.35 -33.26
C THR A 284 -9.57 8.52 -32.31
N GLY A 285 -9.46 8.21 -31.01
CA GLY A 285 -9.04 9.16 -29.97
C GLY A 285 -8.97 8.48 -28.59
N PRO A 286 -8.22 9.04 -27.61
CA PRO A 286 -8.05 8.42 -26.29
C PRO A 286 -9.39 8.36 -25.54
N ALA A 287 -9.65 7.22 -24.88
CA ALA A 287 -10.87 6.93 -24.17
C ALA A 287 -11.15 7.93 -23.03
N PRO A 288 -12.41 8.32 -22.77
CA PRO A 288 -12.77 9.13 -21.60
C PRO A 288 -12.43 8.36 -20.32
N GLY A 289 -11.78 9.03 -19.37
CA GLY A 289 -11.34 8.44 -18.11
C GLY A 289 -12.50 8.26 -17.14
N LEU A 290 -12.73 7.02 -16.68
CA LEU A 290 -13.61 6.72 -15.56
C LEU A 290 -13.01 7.29 -14.26
N TRP A 291 -13.86 7.91 -13.43
CA TRP A 291 -13.54 8.23 -12.05
C TRP A 291 -14.46 7.40 -11.14
N THR A 292 -13.89 6.47 -10.38
CA THR A 292 -14.59 5.74 -9.32
C THR A 292 -14.23 6.35 -7.97
N GLY A 293 -15.23 6.81 -7.20
CA GLY A 293 -15.03 7.33 -5.85
C GLY A 293 -16.16 6.88 -4.93
N ASP A 294 -15.84 6.59 -3.67
CA ASP A 294 -16.82 6.22 -2.66
C ASP A 294 -17.56 7.47 -2.16
N VAL A 295 -18.90 7.44 -2.14
CA VAL A 295 -19.74 8.51 -1.59
C VAL A 295 -20.51 7.96 -0.39
N SER A 296 -20.31 8.56 0.78
CA SER A 296 -21.07 8.24 1.99
C SER A 296 -22.25 9.19 2.14
N PHE A 297 -23.45 8.63 2.36
CA PHE A 297 -24.66 9.40 2.64
C PHE A 297 -24.97 9.31 4.14
N GLN A 298 -25.45 10.41 4.72
CA GLN A 298 -25.94 10.44 6.10
C GLN A 298 -27.47 10.55 6.05
N VAL A 299 -28.19 9.46 6.37
CA VAL A 299 -29.65 9.49 6.45
C VAL A 299 -30.05 10.05 7.81
N ALA A 300 -30.76 11.17 7.81
CA ALA A 300 -31.29 11.77 9.03
C ALA A 300 -32.61 11.08 9.42
N SER A 301 -32.51 9.92 10.09
CA SER A 301 -33.49 9.49 11.08
C SER A 301 -32.92 8.34 11.92
N ASP A 302 -32.39 8.69 13.08
CA ASP A 302 -32.47 7.98 14.36
C ASP A 302 -31.96 6.53 14.48
N GLN A 303 -31.44 5.89 13.43
CA GLN A 303 -30.79 4.57 13.50
C GLN A 303 -29.58 4.53 12.55
N MET A 304 -28.41 4.17 13.09
CA MET A 304 -27.17 3.98 12.34
C MET A 304 -27.29 2.80 11.37
N THR A 305 -27.64 3.07 10.12
CA THR A 305 -27.43 2.12 9.02
C THR A 305 -26.71 2.85 7.89
N LEU A 306 -25.43 2.50 7.70
CA LEU A 306 -24.61 3.00 6.60
C LEU A 306 -24.87 2.12 5.37
N TYR A 307 -25.40 2.72 4.31
CA TYR A 307 -25.46 2.09 3.00
C TYR A 307 -24.33 2.67 2.14
N ASN A 308 -23.46 1.79 1.63
CA ASN A 308 -22.44 2.17 0.66
C ASN A 308 -23.04 1.99 -0.74
N PHE A 309 -23.11 3.07 -1.52
CA PHE A 309 -23.50 3.01 -2.93
C PHE A 309 -22.33 3.44 -3.80
N GLN A 310 -22.15 2.77 -4.94
CA GLN A 310 -21.27 3.25 -6.00
C GLN A 310 -22.13 4.06 -6.97
N VAL A 311 -21.78 5.33 -7.18
CA VAL A 311 -22.43 6.19 -8.18
C VAL A 311 -21.44 6.40 -9.32
N GLU A 312 -21.78 5.87 -10.49
CA GLU A 312 -21.00 6.10 -11.71
C GLU A 312 -21.58 7.31 -12.44
N VAL A 313 -20.76 8.33 -12.68
CA VAL A 313 -21.16 9.53 -13.42
C VAL A 313 -20.21 9.76 -14.58
N ASP A 314 -20.72 9.61 -15.81
CA ASP A 314 -19.96 9.90 -17.02
C ASP A 314 -20.04 11.39 -17.35
N PHE A 315 -18.90 12.08 -17.28
CA PHE A 315 -18.76 13.50 -17.61
C PHE A 315 -18.06 13.75 -18.96
N GLY A 316 -17.86 12.70 -19.78
CA GLY A 316 -17.16 12.80 -21.05
C GLY A 316 -15.70 13.27 -20.91
N ARG A 317 -15.20 14.01 -21.91
CA ARG A 317 -13.76 14.30 -22.13
C ARG A 317 -13.08 15.28 -21.15
N CYS A 318 -13.60 15.45 -19.92
CA CYS A 318 -13.07 16.41 -18.95
C CYS A 318 -12.52 15.72 -17.69
N ALA A 319 -11.34 15.10 -17.78
CA ALA A 319 -10.62 14.59 -16.61
C ALA A 319 -9.89 15.75 -15.88
N GLU A 320 -10.64 16.53 -15.09
CA GLU A 320 -10.09 17.40 -14.05
C GLU A 320 -10.77 17.09 -12.71
N ALA A 321 -10.02 17.24 -11.60
CA ALA A 321 -10.47 16.83 -10.27
C ALA A 321 -11.77 17.54 -9.84
N LEU A 322 -12.85 16.76 -9.69
CA LEU A 322 -14.10 17.18 -9.06
C LEU A 322 -13.96 17.10 -7.53
N LYS A 323 -14.60 18.03 -6.82
CA LYS A 323 -14.72 17.97 -5.35
C LYS A 323 -16.19 17.89 -4.97
N PHE A 324 -16.53 16.92 -4.14
CA PHE A 324 -17.82 16.89 -3.46
C PHE A 324 -17.93 18.10 -2.54
N ALA A 325 -19.04 18.81 -2.65
CA ALA A 325 -19.31 20.03 -1.92
C ALA A 325 -20.41 19.75 -0.89
N GLY A 326 -20.03 19.16 0.24
CA GLY A 326 -20.94 18.88 1.35
C GLY A 326 -21.50 17.45 1.35
N PRO A 327 -22.34 17.13 2.35
CA PRO A 327 -22.91 15.80 2.52
C PRO A 327 -23.95 15.50 1.44
N ALA A 328 -23.96 14.26 0.96
CA ALA A 328 -25.00 13.76 0.09
C ALA A 328 -26.23 13.36 0.92
N THR A 329 -27.43 13.67 0.43
CA THR A 329 -28.70 13.41 1.13
C THR A 329 -29.54 12.40 0.37
N ILE A 330 -30.31 11.60 1.10
CA ILE A 330 -31.33 10.69 0.55
C ILE A 330 -32.64 11.00 1.27
N ASP A 331 -33.72 11.22 0.51
CA ASP A 331 -35.05 11.44 1.08
C ASP A 331 -35.77 10.12 1.40
N GLN A 332 -36.90 10.22 2.11
CA GLN A 332 -37.75 9.07 2.47
C GLN A 332 -38.31 8.27 1.28
N ASN A 333 -38.20 8.80 0.05
CA ASN A 333 -38.64 8.16 -1.18
C ASN A 333 -37.47 7.54 -1.96
N GLY A 334 -36.26 7.54 -1.41
CA GLY A 334 -35.06 6.99 -2.07
C GLY A 334 -34.48 7.89 -3.14
N ASN A 335 -34.86 9.17 -3.20
CA ASN A 335 -34.22 10.13 -4.09
C ASN A 335 -32.95 10.65 -3.43
N PHE A 336 -31.83 10.61 -4.14
CA PHE A 336 -30.57 11.15 -3.67
C PHE A 336 -30.28 12.51 -4.29
N SER A 337 -29.59 13.37 -3.54
CA SER A 337 -29.02 14.60 -4.07
C SER A 337 -27.65 14.91 -3.47
N PHE A 338 -26.74 15.43 -4.30
CA PHE A 338 -25.45 15.94 -3.86
C PHE A 338 -24.95 17.06 -4.77
N THR A 339 -23.98 17.80 -4.28
CA THR A 339 -23.38 18.94 -5.01
C THR A 339 -21.94 18.64 -5.38
N VAL A 340 -21.58 18.95 -6.62
CA VAL A 340 -20.21 18.87 -7.11
C VAL A 340 -19.72 20.23 -7.58
N ASN A 341 -18.50 20.58 -7.19
CA ASN A 341 -17.85 21.80 -7.63
C ASN A 341 -16.83 21.48 -8.72
N LYS A 342 -16.89 22.25 -9.82
CA LYS A 342 -15.91 22.25 -10.90
C LYS A 342 -15.42 23.68 -11.10
N ARG A 343 -14.16 23.95 -10.70
CA ARG A 343 -13.56 25.29 -10.67
C ARG A 343 -14.50 26.30 -9.96
N ASP A 344 -15.17 27.16 -10.71
CA ASP A 344 -16.01 28.25 -10.22
C ASP A 344 -17.51 27.98 -10.43
N SER A 345 -17.88 26.75 -10.82
CA SER A 345 -19.27 26.35 -11.06
C SER A 345 -19.70 25.22 -10.13
N THR A 346 -20.92 25.35 -9.61
CA THR A 346 -21.54 24.40 -8.70
C THR A 346 -22.70 23.71 -9.41
N TRP A 347 -22.69 22.38 -9.42
CA TRP A 347 -23.70 21.55 -10.08
C TRP A 347 -24.43 20.71 -9.04
N SER A 348 -25.75 20.62 -9.15
CA SER A 348 -26.57 19.71 -8.34
C SER A 348 -26.86 18.45 -9.14
N VAL A 349 -26.56 17.30 -8.53
CA VAL A 349 -26.86 15.98 -9.10
C VAL A 349 -28.02 15.39 -8.30
N THR A 350 -29.06 14.92 -9.00
CA THR A 350 -30.24 14.29 -8.40
C THR A 350 -30.58 13.00 -9.14
N GLY A 351 -30.98 11.96 -8.42
CA GLY A 351 -31.43 10.71 -9.00
C GLY A 351 -32.34 9.92 -8.04
N ALA A 352 -32.92 8.83 -8.54
CA ALA A 352 -33.76 7.94 -7.74
C ALA A 352 -33.13 6.54 -7.67
N ILE A 353 -33.07 5.97 -6.47
CA ILE A 353 -32.67 4.58 -6.26
C ILE A 353 -33.83 3.70 -6.74
N THR A 354 -33.65 3.01 -7.86
CA THR A 354 -34.71 2.18 -8.49
C THR A 354 -34.58 0.69 -8.18
N ASP A 355 -33.51 0.28 -7.50
CA ASP A 355 -33.28 -1.08 -7.03
C ASP A 355 -32.80 -1.05 -5.57
N GLN A 356 -33.46 -1.79 -4.69
CA GLN A 356 -33.13 -1.91 -3.26
C GLN A 356 -32.52 -3.28 -2.91
N SER A 357 -32.12 -4.07 -3.91
CA SER A 357 -31.44 -5.36 -3.71
C SER A 357 -30.06 -5.22 -3.07
#